data_AF-A0A2Z7A041-F1
#
_entry.id   AF-A0A2Z7A041-F1
#
_cell.length_a   1.000
_cell.length_b   1.000
_cell.length_c   1.000
_cell.angle_alpha   90.00
_cell.angle_beta   90.00
_cell.angle_gamma   90.00
#
_symmetry.space_group_name_H-M   'P 1'
#
loop_
_entity.id
_entity.type
_entity.pdbx_description
1 polymer ?
#
loop_
_entity_poly.entity_id
_entity_poly.type
_entity_poly.pdbx_seq_one_letter_code
_entity_poly.pdbx_strand_id
1 'polypeptide(L)' 'MMVDYGDFGDVVCFDTTYCLNKDQRPLVLFLGINNHRQVLVFGAAFLYDDTVQSFKWLFRTFIKSMSGKKPKTYSLTKVL' A
#
# COMPACT_ATOMS: atom_id res chain seq x y z
N MET A 1 13.79 -4.21 -0.90
CA MET A 1 12.43 -4.01 -1.41
C MET A 1 11.95 -5.14 -2.33
N MET A 2 12.57 -5.39 -3.49
CA MET A 2 12.14 -6.52 -4.36
C MET A 2 12.43 -7.89 -3.75
N VAL A 3 13.55 -8.04 -3.04
CA VAL A 3 13.89 -9.28 -2.32
C VAL A 3 12.83 -9.56 -1.25
N ASP A 4 12.52 -8.55 -0.42
CA ASP A 4 11.51 -8.67 0.63
C ASP A 4 10.09 -8.85 0.08
N TYR A 5 9.78 -8.31 -1.10
CA TYR A 5 8.48 -8.53 -1.74
C TYR A 5 8.24 -10.01 -2.09
N GLY A 6 9.29 -10.82 -2.20
CA GLY A 6 9.15 -12.28 -2.34
C GLY A 6 8.46 -12.92 -1.13
N ASP A 7 8.79 -12.47 0.09
CA ASP A 7 8.31 -13.07 1.34
C ASP A 7 7.10 -12.32 1.94
N PHE A 8 7.00 -11.02 1.66
CA PHE A 8 5.99 -10.12 2.23
C PHE A 8 4.94 -9.66 1.21
N GLY A 9 5.10 -9.99 -0.08
CA GLY A 9 4.22 -9.52 -1.16
C GLY A 9 2.93 -10.33 -1.34
N ASP A 10 2.75 -11.43 -0.62
CA ASP A 10 1.54 -12.26 -0.71
C ASP A 10 0.31 -11.51 -0.16
N VAL A 11 0.47 -10.85 0.98
CA VAL A 11 -0.56 -10.02 1.61
C VAL A 11 -0.03 -8.60 1.71
N VAL A 12 -0.64 -7.71 0.93
CA VAL A 12 -0.34 -6.27 0.98
C VAL A 12 -1.52 -5.54 1.59
N CYS A 13 -1.30 -4.97 2.76
CA CYS A 13 -2.24 -4.06 3.39
C CYS A 13 -1.98 -2.63 2.93
N PHE A 14 -3.03 -1.83 2.82
CA PHE A 14 -2.89 -0.39 2.67
C PHE A 14 -3.66 0.33 3.77
N ASP A 15 -3.01 1.35 4.33
CA ASP A 15 -3.54 2.16 5.41
C ASP A 15 -3.65 3.61 4.94
N THR A 16 -4.84 4.18 5.06
CA THR A 16 -5.18 5.57 4.69
C THR A 16 -5.38 6.45 5.92
N THR A 17 -5.19 5.90 7.13
CA THR A 17 -5.54 6.54 8.40
C THR A 17 -4.51 7.59 8.83
N TYR A 18 -3.30 7.54 8.28
CA TYR A 18 -2.16 8.27 8.86
C TYR A 18 -2.16 9.79 8.63
N CYS A 19 -2.92 10.35 7.68
CA CYS A 19 -3.04 11.81 7.54
C CYS A 19 -4.30 12.18 6.75
N LEU A 20 -5.34 12.63 7.45
CA LEU A 20 -6.16 13.73 6.92
C LEU A 20 -5.44 15.01 7.33
N ASN A 21 -4.54 15.52 6.48
CA ASN A 21 -4.02 16.88 6.66
C ASN A 21 -5.20 17.88 6.68
N LYS A 22 -4.97 19.14 7.08
CA LYS A 22 -6.01 20.20 7.05
C LYS A 22 -6.70 20.32 5.68
N ASP A 23 -6.01 19.89 4.62
CA ASP A 23 -6.47 19.86 3.24
C ASP A 23 -7.17 18.54 2.82
N GLN A 24 -7.42 17.62 3.75
CA GLN A 24 -8.09 16.32 3.55
C GLN A 24 -7.44 15.40 2.50
N ARG A 25 -6.15 15.59 2.20
CA ARG A 25 -5.42 14.79 1.21
C ARG A 25 -5.02 13.43 1.79
N PRO A 26 -5.30 12.30 1.12
CA PRO A 26 -4.95 10.98 1.63
C PRO A 26 -3.44 10.71 1.59
N LEU A 27 -2.88 10.29 2.73
CA LEU A 27 -1.59 9.61 2.79
C LEU A 27 -1.84 8.10 2.90
N VAL A 28 -1.32 7.34 1.93
CA VAL A 28 -1.49 5.88 1.86
C VAL A 28 -0.17 5.19 2.12
N LEU A 29 -0.15 4.26 3.07
CA LEU A 29 0.98 3.37 3.34
C LEU A 29 0.74 2.01 2.70
N PHE A 30 1.77 1.41 2.11
CA PHE A 30 1.78 0.02 1.67
C PHE A 30 2.57 -0.84 2.65
N LEU A 31 1.92 -1.85 3.20
CA LEU A 31 2.47 -2.75 4.21
C LEU A 31 2.42 -4.18 3.69
N GLY A 32 3.51 -4.92 3.76
CA GLY A 32 3.56 -6.36 3.50
C GLY A 32 3.51 -7.16 4.79
N ILE A 33 2.79 -8.28 4.78
CA ILE A 33 2.74 -9.22 5.90
C ILE A 33 3.21 -10.58 5.43
N ASN A 34 4.20 -11.15 6.12
CA ASN A 34 4.69 -12.50 5.83
C ASN A 34 4.00 -13.57 6.69
N ASN A 35 4.36 -14.83 6.47
CA ASN A 35 3.82 -16.00 7.20
C ASN A 35 4.14 -15.98 8.71
N HIS A 36 5.11 -15.18 9.14
CA HIS A 36 5.48 -15.00 10.55
C HIS A 36 4.77 -13.81 11.20
N ARG A 37 3.78 -13.19 10.51
CA ARG A 37 3.05 -11.99 10.96
C ARG A 37 3.94 -10.76 11.17
N GLN A 38 5.12 -10.75 10.55
CA GLN A 38 5.99 -9.59 10.54
C GLN A 38 5.47 -8.61 9.49
N VAL A 39 5.60 -7.32 9.79
CA VAL A 39 5.15 -6.23 8.92
C VAL A 39 6.35 -5.53 8.32
N LEU A 40 6.30 -5.26 7.02
CA LEU A 40 7.29 -4.47 6.31
C LEU A 40 6.61 -3.32 5.57
N VAL A 41 7.13 -2.09 5.70
CA VAL A 41 6.63 -0.96 4.90
C VAL A 41 7.29 -1.01 3.52
N PHE A 42 6.48 -1.17 2.49
CA PHE A 42 6.94 -1.08 1.10
C PHE A 42 7.05 0.37 0.62
N GLY A 43 6.19 1.26 1.09
CA GLY A 43 6.27 2.67 0.72
C GLY A 43 5.06 3.46 1.15
N ALA A 44 5.09 4.75 0.83
CA ALA A 44 4.03 5.70 1.10
C ALA A 44 3.71 6.49 -0.16
N ALA A 45 2.47 6.94 -0.30
CA ALA A 45 2.04 7.80 -1.39
C ALA A 45 1.07 8.87 -0.89
N PHE A 46 1.29 10.09 -1.35
CA PHE A 46 0.37 11.19 -1.14
C PHE A 46 -0.55 11.30 -2.35
N LEU A 47 -1.86 11.23 -2.12
CA LEU A 47 -2.86 11.38 -3.17
C LEU A 47 -3.39 12.81 -3.21
N TYR A 48 -3.73 13.24 -4.42
CA TYR A 48 -4.34 14.56 -4.60
C TYR A 48 -5.75 14.59 -3.98
N ASP A 49 -6.52 13.52 -4.17
CA ASP A 49 -7.89 13.30 -3.71
C ASP A 49 -8.12 11.82 -3.35
N ASP A 50 -9.28 11.52 -2.78
CA ASP A 50 -9.72 10.17 -2.40
C ASP A 50 -10.54 9.47 -3.52
N THR A 51 -10.42 9.94 -4.77
CA THR A 51 -11.21 9.37 -5.87
C THR A 51 -10.73 7.97 -6.26
N VAL A 52 -11.66 7.18 -6.79
CA VAL A 52 -11.36 5.84 -7.33
C VAL A 52 -10.25 5.89 -8.40
N GLN A 53 -10.14 6.98 -9.16
CA GLN A 53 -9.11 7.12 -10.19
C GLN A 53 -7.72 7.31 -9.58
N SER A 54 -7.61 8.12 -8.53
CA SER A 54 -6.36 8.30 -7.76
C SER A 54 -5.88 6.98 -7.17
N PHE A 55 -6.77 6.20 -6.56
CA PHE A 55 -6.42 4.86 -6.06
C PHE A 55 -6.07 3.86 -7.17
N LYS A 56 -6.79 3.85 -8.30
CA LYS A 56 -6.43 3.01 -9.45
C LYS A 56 -5.03 3.33 -9.97
N TRP A 57 -4.69 4.61 -10.09
CA TRP A 57 -3.36 5.04 -10.47
C TRP A 57 -2.32 4.56 -9.45
N LEU A 58 -2.59 4.76 -8.16
CA LEU A 58 -1.72 4.35 -7.07
C LEU A 58 -1.39 2.85 -7.11
N PHE A 59 -2.40 1.98 -7.22
CA PHE A 59 -2.19 0.54 -7.28
C PHE A 59 -1.42 0.10 -8.53
N ARG A 60 -1.69 0.73 -9.68
CA ARG A 60 -0.93 0.47 -10.92
C ARG A 60 0.54 0.85 -10.75
N THR A 61 0.81 2.01 -10.15
CA THR A 61 2.16 2.49 -9.86
C THR A 61 2.88 1.53 -8.91
N PHE A 62 2.21 1.09 -7.83
CA PHE A 62 2.77 0.11 -6.90
C PHE A 62 3.16 -1.20 -7.60
N ILE A 63 2.25 -1.79 -8.39
CA ILE A 63 2.52 -3.03 -9.13
C ILE A 63 3.70 -2.84 -10.10
N LYS A 64 3.77 -1.69 -10.78
CA LYS A 64 4.88 -1.36 -11.68
C LYS A 64 6.21 -1.29 -10.91
N SER A 65 6.23 -0.68 -9.73
CA SER A 65 7.40 -0.64 -8.84
C SER A 65 7.81 -2.03 -8.34
N MET A 66 6.87 -2.96 -8.21
CA MET A 66 7.11 -4.36 -7.86
C MET A 66 7.41 -5.25 -9.08
N SER A 67 7.94 -4.67 -10.16
CA SER A 67 8.26 -5.36 -11.42
C SER A 67 7.09 -6.13 -12.02
N GLY A 68 5.88 -5.59 -11.90
CA GLY A 68 4.67 -6.20 -12.43
C GLY A 68 4.08 -7.33 -11.57
N LYS A 69 4.75 -7.72 -10.48
CA LYS A 69 4.26 -8.77 -9.58
C LYS A 69 3.12 -8.25 -8.72
N LYS A 70 1.92 -8.78 -8.96
CA LYS A 70 0.72 -8.45 -8.18
C LYS A 70 0.72 -9.22 -6.85
N PRO A 71 0.29 -8.60 -5.75
CA PRO A 71 0.06 -9.33 -4.52
C PRO A 71 -1.14 -10.27 -4.68
N LYS A 72 -1.18 -11.35 -3.89
CA LYS A 72 -2.28 -12.31 -3.93
C LYS A 72 -3.54 -11.73 -3.30
N THR A 73 -3.37 -10.97 -2.22
CA THR A 73 -4.48 -10.33 -1.49
C THR A 73 -4.13 -8.88 -1.16
N TYR A 74 -5.09 -7.99 -1.41
CA TYR A 74 -5.08 -6.64 -0.86
C TYR A 74 -6.00 -6.60 0.36
N SER A 75 -5.54 -6.03 1.46
CA SER A 75 -6.38 -5.79 2.64
C SER A 75 -6.41 -4.30 2.97
N LEU A 76 -7.60 -3.76 3.23
CA LEU A 76 -7.74 -2.45 3.84
C LEU A 76 -7.64 -2.64 5.35
N THR A 77 -6.58 -2.09 5.95
CA THR A 77 -6.46 -2.06 7.40
C THR A 77 -6.61 -0.62 7.85
N LYS A 78 -7.70 -0.31 8.55
CA LYS A 78 -7.68 0.85 9.47
C LYS A 78 -6.81 0.43 10.64
N VAL A 79 -5.59 0.96 10.73
CA VAL A 79 -4.86 0.93 12.00
C VAL A 79 -5.60 1.93 12.89
N LEU A 80 -6.51 1.41 13.73
CA LEU A 80 -7.17 2.17 14.78
C LEU A 80 -6.17 2.45 15.92
#